data_AF-A3UD23-F1
#
_entry.id   AF-A3UD23-F1
#
_cell.length_a   1.000
_cell.length_b   1.000
_cell.length_c   1.000
_cell.angle_alpha   90.00
_cell.angle_beta   90.00
_cell.angle_gamma   90.00
#
_symmetry.space_group_name_H-M   'P 1'
#
loop_
_entity.id
_entity.type
_entity.pdbx_description
1 polymer ?
#
loop_
_entity_poly.entity_id
_entity_poly.type
_entity_poly.pdbx_seq_one_letter_code
_entity_poly.pdbx_strand_id
1 'polypeptide(L)'
;MCGDGLAEGCVEAVSDTTGLIYSSTDGGYEFRLLALEDGAELQRFGEEHGNAVSGPSLEDLDQDGDLELIIPDFTGNVNTVYRIWQQVSEERFEPAGEVSGFDLTPDVQTGLIGISSRGSAVQYSYTTHVLTEDGLVLVYQLDADYADAACVLTQGPAFEASSHDADLLLNGCEAEL
;
A
#
# COMPACT_ATOMS: atom_id res chain seq x y z
N MET A 1 -0.29 -23.68 -4.34
CA MET A 1 -1.14 -22.58 -3.85
C MET A 1 -1.41 -22.86 -2.39
N CYS A 2 -0.83 -22.04 -1.51
CA CYS A 2 -1.35 -21.93 -0.15
C CYS A 2 -2.85 -21.55 -0.29
N GLY A 3 -3.75 -22.12 0.50
CA GLY A 3 -5.19 -21.83 0.38
C GLY A 3 -5.51 -20.40 0.83
N ASP A 4 -6.68 -20.18 1.42
CA ASP A 4 -6.94 -18.94 2.17
C ASP A 4 -6.03 -18.90 3.42
N GLY A 5 -4.79 -18.45 3.25
CA GLY A 5 -3.76 -18.41 4.31
C GLY A 5 -2.44 -19.08 3.95
N LEU A 6 -1.30 -18.45 4.32
CA LEU A 6 0.00 -19.10 4.47
C LEU A 6 -0.07 -20.11 5.62
N ALA A 7 -0.32 -21.39 5.32
CA ALA A 7 -0.24 -22.45 6.32
C ALA A 7 1.22 -22.66 6.80
N GLU A 8 1.41 -23.24 7.99
CA GLU A 8 2.74 -23.53 8.54
C GLU A 8 3.63 -24.26 7.51
N GLY A 9 4.80 -23.69 7.21
CA GLY A 9 5.73 -24.23 6.22
C GLY A 9 5.31 -24.09 4.75
N CYS A 10 4.24 -23.34 4.45
CA CYS A 10 3.87 -23.00 3.08
C CYS A 10 4.81 -21.94 2.52
N VAL A 11 5.06 -22.02 1.20
CA VAL A 11 5.82 -21.03 0.44
C VAL A 11 4.87 -20.44 -0.60
N GLU A 12 4.59 -19.15 -0.47
CA GLU A 12 3.99 -18.36 -1.54
C GLU A 12 5.10 -17.66 -2.31
N ALA A 13 5.01 -17.69 -3.64
CA ALA A 13 5.99 -17.13 -4.56
C ALA A 13 5.27 -16.23 -5.57
N VAL A 14 5.58 -14.93 -5.55
CA VAL A 14 5.29 -14.02 -6.66
C VAL A 14 6.59 -13.74 -7.41
N SER A 15 6.51 -13.59 -8.73
CA SER A 15 7.63 -13.18 -9.56
C SER A 15 7.40 -11.79 -10.15
N ASP A 16 8.41 -10.95 -10.15
CA ASP A 16 8.38 -9.68 -10.88
C ASP A 16 8.66 -9.89 -12.40
N THR A 17 8.77 -8.80 -13.15
CA THR A 17 9.12 -8.82 -14.58
C THR A 17 10.60 -9.13 -14.84
N THR A 18 11.45 -9.06 -13.80
CA THR A 18 12.90 -9.29 -13.88
C THR A 18 13.29 -10.73 -13.50
N GLY A 19 12.38 -11.50 -12.91
CA GLY A 19 12.58 -12.89 -12.49
C GLY A 19 12.82 -13.07 -10.99
N LEU A 20 12.68 -12.01 -10.18
CA LEU A 20 12.78 -12.05 -8.72
C LEU A 20 11.64 -12.86 -8.13
N ILE A 21 11.96 -13.89 -7.36
CA ILE A 21 11.00 -14.70 -6.62
C ILE A 21 10.93 -14.23 -5.18
N TYR A 22 9.72 -13.91 -4.72
CA TYR A 22 9.45 -13.51 -3.34
C TYR A 22 8.84 -14.65 -2.56
N SER A 23 9.61 -15.25 -1.63
CA SER A 23 9.15 -16.39 -0.84
C SER A 23 8.75 -15.95 0.56
N SER A 24 7.51 -16.25 0.96
CA SER A 24 7.04 -16.12 2.35
C SER A 24 6.91 -17.49 3.02
N THR A 25 7.55 -17.68 4.18
CA THR A 25 7.37 -18.89 5.02
C THR A 25 6.73 -18.55 6.35
N ASP A 26 5.65 -19.25 6.69
CA ASP A 26 4.98 -19.11 7.99
C ASP A 26 5.76 -19.80 9.11
N GLY A 27 6.11 -19.03 10.16
CA GLY A 27 6.62 -19.51 11.45
C GLY A 27 5.67 -19.22 12.63
N GLY A 28 4.41 -18.85 12.37
CA GLY A 28 3.40 -18.43 13.35
C GLY A 28 2.86 -17.03 13.06
N TYR A 29 3.30 -16.02 13.82
CA TYR A 29 2.98 -14.60 13.55
C TYR A 29 4.11 -13.87 12.81
N GLU A 30 5.15 -14.61 12.45
CA GLU A 30 6.34 -14.09 11.80
C GLU A 30 6.41 -14.74 10.42
N PHE A 31 6.51 -13.91 9.38
CA PHE A 31 6.87 -14.38 8.05
C PHE A 31 8.24 -13.84 7.70
N ARG A 32 9.00 -14.64 6.96
CA ARG A 32 10.26 -14.22 6.36
C ARG A 32 10.03 -13.99 4.89
N LEU A 33 10.40 -12.81 4.42
CA LEU A 33 10.38 -12.47 3.01
C LEU A 33 11.81 -12.39 2.46
N LEU A 34 12.02 -13.04 1.31
CA LEU A 34 13.29 -13.06 0.58
C LEU A 34 13.02 -12.74 -0.88
N ALA A 35 13.82 -11.87 -1.49
CA ALA A 35 13.94 -11.78 -2.94
C ALA A 35 15.04 -12.73 -3.41
N LEU A 36 14.73 -13.57 -4.38
CA LEU A 36 15.64 -14.57 -4.94
C LEU A 36 15.79 -14.41 -6.45
N GLU A 37 16.98 -14.58 -6.99
CA GLU A 37 17.24 -14.74 -8.44
C GLU A 37 17.98 -16.06 -8.66
N ASP A 38 17.50 -16.90 -9.59
CA ASP A 38 18.06 -18.24 -9.85
C ASP A 38 18.27 -19.11 -8.58
N GLY A 39 17.44 -18.87 -7.55
CA GLY A 39 17.51 -19.55 -6.26
C GLY A 39 18.57 -19.01 -5.29
N ALA A 40 19.32 -17.98 -5.66
CA ALA A 40 20.23 -17.25 -4.79
C ALA A 40 19.49 -16.11 -4.07
N GLU A 41 19.76 -15.92 -2.78
CA GLU A 41 19.21 -14.80 -2.00
C GLU A 41 19.87 -13.49 -2.42
N LEU A 42 19.05 -12.56 -2.93
CA LEU A 42 19.47 -11.19 -3.27
C LEU A 42 19.23 -10.23 -2.11
N GLN A 43 18.02 -10.29 -1.54
CA GLN A 43 17.63 -9.41 -0.44
C GLN A 43 16.79 -10.16 0.59
N ARG A 44 17.06 -9.86 1.85
CA ARG A 44 16.24 -10.26 2.99
C ARG A 44 15.57 -9.03 3.58
N PHE A 45 14.25 -9.10 3.72
CA PHE A 45 13.45 -8.09 4.39
C PHE A 45 13.44 -8.40 5.90
N GLY A 46 13.12 -7.41 6.74
CA GLY A 46 13.30 -7.51 8.20
C GLY A 46 12.39 -8.55 8.87
N GLU A 47 12.24 -8.46 10.20
CA GLU A 47 11.09 -9.08 10.87
C GLU A 47 9.84 -8.37 10.38
N GLU A 48 9.19 -8.97 9.39
CA GLU A 48 7.96 -8.44 8.86
C GLU A 48 6.80 -9.09 9.63
N HIS A 49 5.97 -8.25 10.25
CA HIS A 49 4.68 -8.62 10.80
C HIS A 49 3.65 -8.56 9.68
N GLY A 50 2.87 -9.62 9.47
CA GLY A 50 2.02 -9.72 8.28
C GLY A 50 0.85 -10.63 8.48
N ASN A 51 -0.17 -10.44 7.64
CA ASN A 51 -1.30 -11.33 7.62
C ASN A 51 -1.05 -12.51 6.71
N ALA A 52 -1.13 -13.73 7.24
CA ALA A 52 -1.09 -14.94 6.43
C ALA A 52 -2.18 -14.98 5.33
N VAL A 53 -3.27 -14.20 5.46
CA VAL A 53 -4.43 -14.26 4.54
C VAL A 53 -4.19 -13.54 3.20
N SER A 54 -3.30 -12.55 3.15
CA SER A 54 -2.95 -11.83 1.92
C SER A 54 -1.43 -11.79 1.79
N GLY A 55 -0.89 -12.46 0.80
CA GLY A 55 0.55 -12.48 0.54
C GLY A 55 1.09 -11.14 0.04
N PRO A 56 2.42 -10.96 0.03
CA PRO A 56 3.05 -9.83 -0.64
C PRO A 56 2.74 -9.84 -2.14
N SER A 57 2.64 -8.65 -2.73
CA SER A 57 2.40 -8.48 -4.16
C SER A 57 3.36 -7.47 -4.77
N LEU A 58 3.44 -7.49 -6.10
CA LEU A 58 4.20 -6.54 -6.90
C LEU A 58 3.27 -5.80 -7.82
N GLU A 59 3.37 -4.47 -7.83
CA GLU A 59 2.56 -3.59 -8.66
C GLU A 59 3.33 -2.28 -8.89
N ASP A 60 3.26 -1.75 -10.10
CA ASP A 60 3.81 -0.43 -10.46
C ASP A 60 2.81 0.63 -9.97
N LEU A 61 3.03 1.16 -8.76
CA LEU A 61 2.05 2.00 -8.08
C LEU A 61 2.05 3.43 -8.59
N ASP A 62 3.21 3.94 -9.01
CA ASP A 62 3.38 5.34 -9.43
C ASP A 62 3.58 5.51 -10.95
N GLN A 63 3.53 4.41 -11.70
CA GLN A 63 3.60 4.36 -13.16
C GLN A 63 4.96 4.79 -13.73
N ASP A 64 6.04 4.62 -12.97
CA ASP A 64 7.40 4.90 -13.43
C ASP A 64 8.02 3.72 -14.24
N GLY A 65 7.38 2.55 -14.19
CA GLY A 65 7.74 1.34 -14.91
C GLY A 65 8.59 0.35 -14.12
N ASP A 66 9.05 0.74 -12.93
CA ASP A 66 9.59 -0.16 -11.92
C ASP A 66 8.43 -0.67 -11.04
N LEU A 67 8.65 -1.77 -10.31
CA LEU A 67 7.60 -2.38 -9.49
C LEU A 67 7.79 -2.04 -8.02
N GLU A 68 6.71 -1.73 -7.32
CA GLU A 68 6.69 -1.66 -5.86
C GLU A 68 6.35 -3.02 -5.26
N LEU A 69 7.06 -3.36 -4.20
CA LEU A 69 6.70 -4.48 -3.32
C LEU A 69 5.73 -3.98 -2.24
N ILE A 70 4.56 -4.60 -2.21
CA ILE A 70 3.47 -4.30 -1.29
C ILE A 70 3.36 -5.44 -0.28
N ILE A 71 3.53 -5.12 1.00
CA ILE A 71 3.47 -6.08 2.08
C ILE A 71 2.29 -5.75 3.00
N PRO A 72 1.19 -6.51 2.94
CA PRO A 72 0.04 -6.28 3.81
C PRO A 72 0.24 -6.85 5.22
N ASP A 73 -0.04 -6.03 6.22
CA ASP A 73 -0.08 -6.37 7.65
C ASP A 73 -1.47 -6.10 8.23
N PHE A 74 -2.10 -7.17 8.71
CA PHE A 74 -3.47 -7.08 9.21
C PHE A 74 -3.49 -6.70 10.68
N THR A 75 -4.14 -5.58 10.93
CA THR A 75 -4.16 -4.96 12.26
C THR A 75 -5.37 -5.36 13.10
N GLY A 76 -6.15 -6.36 12.68
CA GLY A 76 -7.31 -6.86 13.43
C GLY A 76 -8.58 -6.01 13.29
N ASN A 77 -8.59 -5.01 12.41
CA ASN A 77 -9.76 -4.21 12.06
C ASN A 77 -10.00 -4.25 10.54
N VAL A 78 -10.87 -3.40 10.00
CA VAL A 78 -11.18 -3.38 8.56
C VAL A 78 -10.03 -2.86 7.71
N ASN A 79 -9.16 -2.03 8.28
CA ASN A 79 -8.00 -1.49 7.61
C ASN A 79 -6.81 -2.47 7.73
N THR A 80 -6.10 -2.58 6.62
CA THR A 80 -4.81 -3.25 6.49
C THR A 80 -3.74 -2.18 6.46
N VAL A 81 -2.61 -2.40 7.13
CA VAL A 81 -1.41 -1.59 6.93
C VAL A 81 -0.68 -2.18 5.75
N TYR A 82 -0.31 -1.36 4.78
CA TYR A 82 0.51 -1.77 3.64
C TYR A 82 1.88 -1.12 3.79
N ARG A 83 2.92 -1.94 3.92
CA ARG A 83 4.31 -1.46 3.82
C ARG A 83 4.70 -1.48 2.36
N ILE A 84 5.14 -0.34 1.86
CA ILE A 84 5.51 -0.16 0.46
C ILE A 84 7.03 -0.07 0.39
N TRP A 85 7.61 -0.81 -0.55
CA TRP A 85 9.02 -0.77 -0.86
C TRP A 85 9.18 -0.48 -2.35
N GLN A 86 9.99 0.52 -2.67
CA GLN A 86 10.32 0.90 -4.05
C GLN A 86 11.50 0.09 -4.56
N GLN A 87 11.46 -0.28 -5.83
CA GLN A 87 12.62 -0.82 -6.52
C GLN A 87 13.60 0.32 -6.84
N VAL A 88 14.81 0.26 -6.28
CA VAL A 88 15.86 1.27 -6.52
C VAL A 88 16.96 0.77 -7.47
N SER A 89 16.94 -0.53 -7.76
CA SER A 89 17.74 -1.19 -8.80
C SER A 89 17.18 -2.59 -9.07
N GLU A 90 17.63 -3.25 -10.14
CA GLU A 90 17.20 -4.61 -10.53
C GLU A 90 17.17 -5.61 -9.36
N GLU A 91 18.12 -5.52 -8.41
CA GLU A 91 18.26 -6.49 -7.31
C GLU A 91 17.88 -5.92 -5.93
N ARG A 92 17.34 -4.69 -5.85
CA ARG A 92 17.21 -3.98 -4.57
C ARG A 92 15.91 -3.18 -4.42
N PHE A 93 15.28 -3.41 -3.28
CA PHE A 93 14.15 -2.64 -2.78
C PHE A 93 14.52 -1.84 -1.54
N GLU A 94 13.96 -0.65 -1.40
CA GLU A 94 14.10 0.20 -0.23
C GLU A 94 12.75 0.64 0.34
N PRO A 95 12.61 0.83 1.67
CA PRO A 95 11.34 1.23 2.26
C PRO A 95 10.88 2.58 1.73
N ALA A 96 9.66 2.62 1.20
CA ALA A 96 9.02 3.84 0.73
C ALA A 96 8.00 4.39 1.72
N GLY A 97 7.61 3.63 2.73
CA GLY A 97 6.71 4.07 3.80
C GLY A 97 5.55 3.10 4.02
N GLU A 98 4.57 3.55 4.79
CA GLU A 98 3.40 2.75 5.17
C GLU A 98 2.12 3.55 5.00
N VAL A 99 1.06 2.89 4.53
CA VAL A 99 -0.31 3.42 4.44
C VAL A 99 -1.29 2.49 5.13
N SER A 100 -2.46 2.99 5.54
CA SER A 100 -3.48 2.16 6.17
C SER A 100 -4.86 2.42 5.60
N GLY A 101 -5.52 1.35 5.14
CA GLY A 101 -6.85 1.40 4.56
C GLY A 101 -7.39 0.01 4.25
N PHE A 102 -8.64 -0.06 3.82
CA PHE A 102 -9.25 -1.30 3.34
C PHE A 102 -9.12 -1.47 1.83
N ASP A 103 -8.66 -0.43 1.13
CA ASP A 103 -8.46 -0.40 -0.30
C ASP A 103 -7.29 0.52 -0.66
N LEU A 104 -6.39 0.03 -1.52
CA LEU A 104 -5.26 0.76 -2.10
C LEU A 104 -5.46 0.75 -3.61
N THR A 105 -5.59 1.93 -4.21
CA THR A 105 -5.89 2.10 -5.63
C THR A 105 -4.85 3.01 -6.27
N PRO A 106 -3.97 2.49 -7.14
CA PRO A 106 -3.14 3.35 -7.99
C PRO A 106 -3.98 3.99 -9.10
N ASP A 107 -3.69 5.25 -9.41
CA ASP A 107 -4.23 5.96 -10.54
C ASP A 107 -3.23 5.90 -11.70
N VAL A 108 -3.53 5.04 -12.67
CA VAL A 108 -2.69 4.81 -13.86
C VAL A 108 -2.49 6.04 -14.75
N GLN A 109 -3.26 7.11 -14.56
CA GLN A 109 -3.12 8.34 -15.35
C GLN A 109 -2.22 9.37 -14.66
N THR A 110 -2.19 9.36 -13.33
CA THR A 110 -1.54 10.41 -12.54
C THR A 110 -0.37 9.91 -11.71
N GLY A 111 -0.22 8.60 -11.51
CA GLY A 111 0.77 8.01 -10.59
C GLY A 111 0.44 8.26 -9.11
N LEU A 112 -0.78 8.72 -8.82
CA LEU A 112 -1.24 8.95 -7.46
C LEU A 112 -1.78 7.66 -6.85
N ILE A 113 -1.60 7.51 -5.55
CA ILE A 113 -2.01 6.32 -4.81
C ILE A 113 -3.12 6.72 -3.83
N GLY A 114 -4.33 6.25 -4.09
CA GLY A 114 -5.51 6.47 -3.26
C GLY A 114 -5.69 5.37 -2.23
N ILE A 115 -5.98 5.74 -0.98
CA ILE A 115 -6.23 4.81 0.11
C ILE A 115 -7.57 5.13 0.74
N SER A 116 -8.52 4.20 0.63
CA SER A 116 -9.79 4.30 1.34
C SER A 116 -9.66 3.62 2.70
N SER A 117 -10.05 4.32 3.76
CA SER A 117 -9.96 3.85 5.14
C SER A 117 -11.23 4.14 5.92
N ARG A 118 -11.43 3.41 7.02
CA ARG A 118 -12.60 3.59 7.88
C ARG A 118 -12.17 3.76 9.33
N GLY A 119 -12.59 4.87 9.94
CA GLY A 119 -12.37 5.16 11.36
C GLY A 119 -13.48 4.59 12.26
N SER A 120 -14.73 4.64 11.80
CA SER A 120 -15.89 4.12 12.54
C SER A 120 -17.02 3.68 11.59
N ALA A 121 -18.21 3.35 12.12
CA ALA A 121 -19.35 3.03 11.26
C ALA A 121 -19.87 4.22 10.44
N VAL A 122 -19.52 5.44 10.82
CA VAL A 122 -20.00 6.70 10.22
C VAL A 122 -18.86 7.62 9.79
N GLN A 123 -17.60 7.21 9.96
CA GLN A 123 -16.41 8.00 9.61
C GLN A 123 -15.53 7.24 8.63
N TYR A 124 -15.32 7.86 7.48
CA TYR A 124 -14.51 7.34 6.37
C TYR A 124 -13.47 8.38 5.99
N SER A 125 -12.30 7.93 5.57
CA SER A 125 -11.23 8.82 5.11
C SER A 125 -10.66 8.31 3.79
N TYR A 126 -10.46 9.20 2.85
CA TYR A 126 -9.72 8.95 1.61
C TYR A 126 -8.42 9.75 1.64
N THR A 127 -7.28 9.06 1.58
CA THR A 127 -5.97 9.71 1.50
C THR A 127 -5.36 9.48 0.13
N THR A 128 -4.71 10.48 -0.40
CA THR A 128 -3.98 10.40 -1.67
C THR A 128 -2.52 10.67 -1.41
N HIS A 129 -1.66 9.84 -1.98
CA HIS A 129 -0.22 9.93 -1.87
C HIS A 129 0.40 10.02 -3.27
N VAL A 130 1.60 10.57 -3.33
CA VAL A 130 2.50 10.42 -4.45
C VAL A 130 3.72 9.65 -3.96
N LEU A 131 4.25 8.78 -4.80
CA LEU A 131 5.51 8.10 -4.54
C LEU A 131 6.64 8.96 -5.11
N THR A 132 7.70 9.16 -4.32
CA THR A 132 8.89 9.92 -4.71
C THR A 132 10.12 9.10 -4.40
N GLU A 133 11.29 9.53 -4.88
CA GLU A 133 12.57 8.87 -4.57
C GLU A 133 12.83 8.71 -3.05
N ASP A 134 12.27 9.59 -2.22
CA ASP A 134 12.40 9.57 -0.76
C ASP A 134 11.27 8.80 -0.06
N GLY A 135 10.29 8.27 -0.82
CA GLY A 135 9.14 7.54 -0.32
C GLY A 135 7.79 8.21 -0.58
N LEU A 136 6.76 7.70 0.10
CA LEU A 136 5.38 8.14 0.04
C LEU A 136 5.22 9.52 0.68
N VAL A 137 4.60 10.43 -0.05
CA VAL A 137 4.30 11.79 0.40
C VAL A 137 2.80 12.03 0.32
N LEU A 138 2.20 12.49 1.42
CA LEU A 138 0.78 12.85 1.45
C LEU A 138 0.49 14.01 0.50
N VAL A 139 -0.47 13.81 -0.38
CA VAL A 139 -1.03 14.82 -1.28
C VAL A 139 -2.24 15.47 -0.61
N TYR A 140 -3.22 14.69 -0.16
CA TYR A 140 -4.31 15.18 0.72
C TYR A 140 -4.98 14.04 1.48
N GLN A 141 -5.74 14.41 2.51
CA GLN A 141 -6.71 13.57 3.20
C GLN A 141 -8.08 14.24 3.14
N LEU A 142 -9.10 13.45 2.83
CA LEU A 142 -10.49 13.85 2.85
C LEU A 142 -11.24 12.97 3.85
N ASP A 143 -11.70 13.58 4.94
CA ASP A 143 -12.47 12.91 5.99
C ASP A 143 -13.95 13.22 5.84
N ALA A 144 -14.80 12.18 5.84
CA ALA A 144 -16.25 12.27 5.78
C ALA A 144 -16.86 11.76 7.09
N ASP A 145 -17.67 12.60 7.73
CA ASP A 145 -18.49 12.23 8.88
C ASP A 145 -19.98 12.26 8.51
N TYR A 146 -20.57 11.07 8.38
CA TYR A 146 -21.98 10.90 8.02
C TYR A 146 -22.94 11.23 9.17
N ALA A 147 -22.46 11.28 10.42
CA ALA A 147 -23.31 11.67 11.54
C ALA A 147 -23.51 13.20 11.56
N ASP A 148 -22.46 13.94 11.21
CA ASP A 148 -22.48 15.41 11.15
C ASP A 148 -22.79 15.96 9.76
N ALA A 149 -22.88 15.09 8.74
CA ALA A 149 -23.02 15.46 7.33
C ALA A 149 -21.99 16.52 6.92
N ALA A 150 -20.73 16.29 7.29
CA ALA A 150 -19.62 17.20 7.02
C ALA A 150 -18.40 16.47 6.45
N CYS A 151 -17.67 17.17 5.59
CA CYS A 151 -16.35 16.74 5.13
C CYS A 151 -15.26 17.70 5.60
N VAL A 152 -14.04 17.19 5.75
CA VAL A 152 -12.84 17.98 6.05
C VAL A 152 -11.74 17.60 5.07
N LEU A 153 -11.22 18.57 4.34
CA LEU A 153 -10.04 18.42 3.50
C LEU A 153 -8.80 18.90 4.26
N THR A 154 -7.79 18.02 4.37
CA THR A 154 -6.45 18.34 4.84
C THR A 154 -5.48 18.22 3.67
N GLN A 155 -4.88 19.34 3.25
CA GLN A 155 -3.86 19.33 2.21
C GLN A 155 -2.52 18.85 2.78
N GLY A 156 -1.87 17.93 2.07
CA GLY A 156 -0.54 17.45 2.37
C GLY A 156 0.56 18.31 1.70
N PRO A 157 1.83 18.06 2.02
CA PRO A 157 2.96 18.78 1.43
C PRO A 157 3.05 18.65 -0.10
N ALA A 158 2.50 17.58 -0.67
CA ALA A 158 2.48 17.34 -2.11
C ALA A 158 1.14 17.69 -2.77
N PHE A 159 0.29 18.53 -2.15
CA PHE A 159 -1.06 18.82 -2.67
C PHE A 159 -1.11 19.21 -4.15
N GLU A 160 -0.13 20.01 -4.59
CA GLU A 160 0.00 20.45 -5.99
C GLU A 160 0.14 19.29 -6.99
N ALA A 161 0.66 18.12 -6.55
CA ALA A 161 0.76 16.93 -7.40
C ALA A 161 -0.63 16.41 -7.84
N SER A 162 -1.68 16.68 -7.06
CA SER A 162 -3.05 16.31 -7.43
C SER A 162 -3.55 17.06 -8.65
N SER A 163 -3.05 18.28 -8.92
CA SER A 163 -3.67 19.24 -9.86
C SER A 163 -5.17 19.50 -9.60
N HIS A 164 -5.67 19.15 -8.41
CA HIS A 164 -7.06 19.36 -8.03
C HIS A 164 -7.26 20.73 -7.38
N ASP A 165 -8.47 21.27 -7.53
CA ASP A 165 -8.93 22.41 -6.77
C ASP A 165 -9.50 21.95 -5.41
N ALA A 166 -9.01 22.56 -4.33
CA ALA A 166 -9.38 22.18 -2.97
C ALA A 166 -10.88 22.36 -2.68
N ASP A 167 -11.48 23.44 -3.20
CA ASP A 167 -12.91 23.68 -3.01
C ASP A 167 -13.73 22.65 -3.80
N LEU A 168 -13.27 22.26 -4.99
CA LEU A 168 -13.95 21.22 -5.77
C LEU A 168 -13.89 19.84 -5.07
N LEU A 169 -12.75 19.47 -4.49
CA LEU A 169 -12.64 18.22 -3.71
C LEU A 169 -13.59 18.22 -2.51
N LEU A 170 -13.60 19.30 -1.75
CA LEU A 170 -14.45 19.40 -0.56
C LEU A 170 -15.94 19.40 -0.93
N ASN A 171 -16.35 20.21 -1.91
CA ASN A 171 -17.74 20.24 -2.36
C ASN A 171 -18.19 18.91 -2.96
N GLY A 172 -17.30 18.19 -3.65
CA GLY A 172 -17.57 16.86 -4.18
C GLY A 172 -17.85 15.84 -3.07
N CYS A 173 -17.08 15.90 -1.99
CA CYS A 173 -17.31 15.07 -0.81
C CYS A 173 -18.67 15.34 -0.16
N GLU A 174 -18.98 16.61 0.11
CA GLU A 174 -20.21 17.03 0.79
C GLU A 174 -21.47 16.68 -0.03
N ALA A 175 -21.36 16.59 -1.36
CA ALA A 175 -22.45 16.20 -2.23
C ALA A 175 -22.83 14.70 -2.13
N GLU A 176 -21.94 13.86 -1.59
CA GLU A 176 -22.12 12.40 -1.47
C GLU A 176 -22.52 11.93 -0.04
N LEU A 177 -22.72 12.88 0.91
CA LEU A 177 -23.11 12.62 2.30
C LEU A 177 -24.61 12.32 2.50
#